data_AF-A0A1H8YEL1-F1
#
_entry.id   AF-A0A1H8YEL1-F1
#
_cell.length_a   1.000
_cell.length_b   1.000
_cell.length_c   1.000
_cell.angle_alpha   90.00
_cell.angle_beta   90.00
_cell.angle_gamma   90.00
#
_symmetry.space_group_name_H-M   'P 1'
#
loop_
_entity.id
_entity.type
_entity.pdbx_description
1 polymer ?
#
loop_
_entity_poly.entity_id
_entity_poly.type
_entity_poly.pdbx_seq_one_letter_code
_entity_poly.pdbx_strand_id
1 'polypeptide(L)'
;MIALANAGSDFANAVKQAHEFGLTQSDKTVAALQVTLTDVASLGLEAVQGALFTASFYWDRTPETRAYAERFYALRKAMPTAYQAGVTSALTPTWRR
;
A
#
# COMPACT_ATOMS: atom_id res chain seq x y z
N MET A 1 20.12 2.84 -0.67
CA MET A 1 18.75 2.31 -0.50
C MET A 1 18.67 1.62 0.86
N ILE A 2 17.58 1.85 1.60
CA ILE A 2 17.27 1.19 2.87
C ILE A 2 15.95 0.43 2.65
N ALA A 3 15.97 -0.89 2.79
CA ALA A 3 14.78 -1.72 2.62
C ALA A 3 14.22 -2.13 3.99
N LEU A 4 12.95 -1.83 4.23
CA LEU A 4 12.22 -2.19 5.44
C LEU A 4 11.41 -3.46 5.18
N ALA A 5 11.85 -4.56 5.81
CA ALA A 5 11.20 -5.88 5.78
C ALA A 5 10.36 -6.15 7.04
N ASN A 6 9.78 -5.10 7.63
CA ASN A 6 8.90 -5.16 8.79
C ASN A 6 7.49 -4.67 8.41
N ALA A 7 6.56 -4.64 9.37
CA ALA A 7 5.17 -4.28 9.13
C ALA A 7 4.52 -3.65 10.37
N GLY A 8 3.28 -3.18 10.23
CA GLY A 8 2.49 -2.65 11.34
C GLY A 8 3.18 -1.47 12.03
N SER A 9 3.21 -1.50 13.37
CA SER A 9 3.81 -0.42 14.18
C SER A 9 5.32 -0.25 13.93
N ASP A 10 6.04 -1.35 13.71
CA ASP A 10 7.50 -1.29 13.50
C ASP A 10 7.83 -0.60 12.19
N PHE A 11 7.05 -0.90 11.14
CA PHE A 11 7.14 -0.20 9.87
C PHE A 11 6.80 1.28 10.02
N ALA A 12 5.67 1.58 10.68
CA ALA A 12 5.22 2.94 10.87
C ALA A 12 6.25 3.80 11.61
N ASN A 13 6.85 3.25 12.67
CA ASN A 13 7.90 3.91 13.43
C ASN A 13 9.17 4.10 12.60
N ALA A 14 9.62 3.07 11.88
CA ALA A 14 10.82 3.16 11.06
C ALA A 14 10.69 4.22 9.94
N VAL A 15 9.53 4.34 9.31
CA VAL A 15 9.29 5.34 8.26
C VAL A 15 9.25 6.76 8.83
N LYS A 16 8.54 6.96 9.95
CA LYS A 16 8.52 8.28 10.63
C LYS A 16 9.93 8.71 11.03
N GLN A 17 10.72 7.81 11.60
CA GLN A 17 12.10 8.09 11.96
C GLN A 17 12.97 8.39 10.72
N ALA A 18 12.83 7.63 9.64
CA ALA A 18 13.54 7.92 8.39
C ALA A 18 13.20 9.31 7.82
N HIS A 19 11.95 9.76 7.97
CA HIS A 19 11.54 11.12 7.61
C HIS A 19 12.13 12.17 8.58
N GLU A 20 12.01 11.97 9.90
CA GLU A 20 12.55 12.87 10.94
C GLU A 20 14.06 13.10 10.81
N PHE A 21 14.82 12.05 10.46
CA PHE A 21 16.27 12.14 10.22
C PHE A 21 16.63 12.61 8.80
N GLY A 22 15.65 13.01 7.97
CA GLY A 22 15.89 13.54 6.63
C GLY A 22 16.43 12.52 5.63
N LEU A 23 16.29 11.21 5.89
CA LEU A 23 16.83 10.17 5.01
C LEU A 23 16.15 10.16 3.64
N THR A 24 14.85 10.46 3.58
CA THR A 24 14.10 10.58 2.32
C THR A 24 14.44 11.85 1.52
N GLN A 25 15.07 12.84 2.16
CA GLN A 25 15.52 14.09 1.54
C GLN A 25 16.99 14.01 1.08
N SER A 26 17.68 12.93 1.43
CA SER A 26 19.05 12.62 1.02
C SER A 26 19.08 11.81 -0.28
N ASP A 27 20.26 11.37 -0.71
CA ASP A 27 20.45 10.45 -1.84
C ASP A 27 19.97 9.01 -1.55
N LYS A 28 19.31 8.78 -0.40
CA LYS A 28 18.84 7.46 0.04
C LYS A 28 17.36 7.26 -0.25
N THR A 29 17.06 6.22 -1.01
CA THR A 29 15.69 5.72 -1.18
C THR A 29 15.31 4.76 -0.05
N VAL A 30 14.14 4.97 0.57
CA VAL A 30 13.50 4.01 1.49
C VAL A 30 12.55 3.13 0.69
N ALA A 31 12.69 1.80 0.79
CA ALA A 31 11.84 0.82 0.15
C ALA A 31 11.05 0.03 1.20
N ALA A 32 9.73 0.02 1.07
CA ALA A 32 8.81 -0.60 2.00
C ALA A 32 8.27 -1.92 1.41
N LEU A 33 8.72 -3.05 1.95
CA LEU A 33 8.49 -4.37 1.34
C LEU A 33 7.15 -4.99 1.74
N GLN A 34 6.60 -4.59 2.88
CA GLN A 34 5.29 -5.04 3.36
C GLN A 34 4.44 -3.83 3.75
N VAL A 35 3.72 -3.26 2.77
CA VAL A 35 2.87 -2.08 2.94
C VAL A 35 1.48 -2.31 2.37
N THR A 36 0.49 -1.81 3.09
CA THR A 36 -0.89 -1.72 2.62
C THR A 36 -1.34 -0.29 2.43
N LEU A 37 -2.41 -0.11 1.66
CA LEU A 37 -3.06 1.19 1.48
C LEU A 37 -3.45 1.84 2.81
N THR A 38 -3.82 1.05 3.82
CA THR A 38 -4.18 1.53 5.15
C THR A 38 -2.98 2.03 5.94
N ASP A 39 -1.79 1.46 5.75
CA ASP A 39 -0.56 1.94 6.40
C ASP A 39 -0.20 3.33 5.86
N VAL A 40 -0.27 3.51 4.53
CA VAL A 40 -0.04 4.80 3.87
C VAL A 40 -1.05 5.85 4.35
N ALA A 41 -2.34 5.50 4.41
CA ALA A 41 -3.37 6.41 4.90
C ALA A 41 -3.15 6.80 6.37
N SER A 42 -2.67 5.89 7.20
CA SER A 42 -2.43 6.14 8.64
C SER A 42 -1.16 6.96 8.90
N LEU A 43 -0.13 6.77 8.07
CA LEU A 43 1.12 7.53 8.17
C LEU A 43 1.01 8.96 7.62
N GLY A 44 0.13 9.16 6.65
CA GLY A 44 0.03 10.42 5.91
C GLY A 44 1.09 10.52 4.81
N LEU A 45 0.77 11.28 3.75
CA LEU A 45 1.62 11.37 2.56
C LEU A 45 2.97 12.02 2.83
N GLU A 46 3.05 12.96 3.78
CA GLU A 46 4.29 13.64 4.16
C GLU A 46 5.35 12.64 4.62
N ALA A 47 5.00 11.74 5.55
CA ALA A 47 5.93 10.77 6.12
C ALA A 47 6.41 9.73 5.10
N VAL A 48 5.61 9.42 4.09
CA VAL A 48 5.89 8.36 3.10
C VAL A 48 6.30 8.89 1.73
N GLN A 49 6.41 10.21 1.56
CA GLN A 49 6.72 10.83 0.28
C GLN A 49 8.10 10.37 -0.22
N GLY A 50 8.16 9.96 -1.49
CA GLY A 50 9.40 9.50 -2.12
C GLY A 50 9.81 8.06 -1.73
N ALA A 51 9.08 7.40 -0.84
CA ALA A 51 9.30 5.99 -0.55
C ALA A 51 8.84 5.12 -1.73
N LEU A 52 9.59 4.05 -2.00
CA LEU A 52 9.16 2.98 -2.90
C LEU A 52 8.41 1.92 -2.09
N PHE A 53 7.45 1.26 -2.72
CA PHE A 53 6.74 0.15 -2.10
C PHE A 53 6.50 -0.98 -3.09
N THR A 54 6.38 -2.20 -2.56
CA THR A 54 5.94 -3.38 -3.33
C THR A 54 4.53 -3.76 -2.94
N ALA A 55 3.65 -3.93 -3.93
CA ALA A 55 2.28 -4.39 -3.72
C ALA A 55 1.84 -5.33 -4.84
N SER A 56 1.09 -6.38 -4.48
CA SER A 56 0.49 -7.31 -5.44
C SER A 56 -0.72 -6.72 -6.17
N PHE A 57 -1.34 -5.68 -5.60
CA PHE A 57 -2.50 -4.98 -6.15
C PHE A 57 -2.48 -3.50 -5.72
N TYR A 58 -2.91 -2.62 -6.62
CA TYR A 58 -3.18 -1.21 -6.33
C TYR A 58 -4.46 -0.79 -7.07
N TRP A 59 -5.37 -0.13 -6.36
CA TRP A 59 -6.74 0.11 -6.84
C TRP A 59 -6.78 0.96 -8.12
N ASP A 60 -5.87 1.92 -8.25
CA ASP A 60 -5.82 2.85 -9.39
C ASP A 60 -4.78 2.48 -10.46
N ARG A 61 -4.30 1.22 -10.47
CA ARG A 61 -3.23 0.80 -11.38
C ARG A 61 -3.69 0.67 -12.84
N THR A 62 -4.88 0.12 -13.07
CA THR A 62 -5.47 -0.10 -14.40
C THR A 62 -6.97 0.18 -14.37
N PRO A 63 -7.64 0.31 -15.54
CA PRO A 63 -9.10 0.43 -15.59
C PRO A 63 -9.83 -0.73 -14.90
N GLU A 64 -9.32 -1.96 -15.02
CA GLU A 64 -9.89 -3.16 -14.41
C GLU A 64 -9.76 -3.14 -12.88
N THR A 65 -8.60 -2.71 -12.35
CA THR A 65 -8.44 -2.57 -10.89
C THR A 65 -9.36 -1.50 -10.33
N ARG A 66 -9.59 -0.42 -11.08
CA ARG A 66 -10.50 0.66 -10.68
C ARG A 66 -11.96 0.20 -10.67
N ALA A 67 -12.40 -0.51 -11.69
CA ALA A 67 -13.76 -1.06 -11.76
C ALA A 67 -14.06 -2.03 -10.61
N TYR A 68 -13.10 -2.89 -10.25
CA TYR A 68 -13.21 -3.72 -9.05
C TYR A 68 -13.28 -2.87 -7.77
N ALA A 69 -12.40 -1.87 -7.64
CA ALA A 69 -12.33 -1.01 -6.48
C ALA A 69 -13.60 -0.18 -6.26
N GLU A 70 -14.25 0.30 -7.33
CA GLU A 70 -15.55 0.99 -7.26
C GLU A 70 -16.65 0.09 -6.70
N ARG A 71 -16.72 -1.18 -7.14
CA ARG A 71 -17.67 -2.16 -6.59
C ARG A 71 -17.40 -2.43 -5.11
N PHE A 72 -16.13 -2.56 -4.74
CA PHE A 72 -15.73 -2.74 -3.35
C PHE A 72 -16.10 -1.51 -2.50
N TYR A 73 -15.85 -0.30 -3.01
CA TYR A 73 -16.18 0.96 -2.36
C TYR A 73 -17.68 1.13 -2.15
N ALA A 74 -18.52 0.73 -3.12
CA ALA A 74 -19.97 0.79 -2.99
C ALA A 74 -20.46 0.05 -1.72
N LEU A 75 -19.83 -1.08 -1.39
CA LEU A 75 -20.15 -1.95 -0.24
C LEU A 75 -19.44 -1.56 1.06
N ARG A 76 -18.18 -1.12 0.99
CA ARG A 76 -17.30 -0.96 2.16
C ARG A 76 -16.95 0.49 2.48
N LYS A 77 -17.25 1.44 1.58
CA LYS A 77 -16.94 2.87 1.69
C LYS A 77 -15.45 3.16 1.92
N ALA A 78 -14.58 2.29 1.42
CA ALA A 78 -13.13 2.41 1.40
C ALA A 78 -12.57 1.67 0.19
N MET A 79 -11.40 2.06 -0.30
CA MET A 79 -10.73 1.34 -1.39
C MET A 79 -10.11 0.03 -0.89
N PRO A 80 -10.09 -1.04 -1.71
CA PRO A 80 -9.57 -2.32 -1.28
C PRO A 80 -8.05 -2.30 -1.08
N THR A 81 -7.59 -2.97 -0.02
CA THR A 81 -6.16 -3.27 0.15
C THR A 81 -5.74 -4.46 -0.72
N ALA A 82 -4.44 -4.64 -0.92
CA ALA A 82 -3.91 -5.79 -1.65
C ALA A 82 -4.31 -7.14 -1.03
N TYR A 83 -4.47 -7.21 0.29
CA TYR A 83 -4.97 -8.41 0.97
C TYR A 83 -6.44 -8.70 0.64
N GLN A 84 -7.30 -7.68 0.66
CA GLN A 84 -8.71 -7.84 0.32
C GLN A 84 -8.91 -8.23 -1.14
N ALA A 85 -8.13 -7.63 -2.05
CA ALA A 85 -8.12 -8.00 -3.46
C ALA A 85 -7.63 -9.45 -3.66
N GLY A 86 -6.57 -9.85 -2.96
CA GLY A 86 -6.03 -11.21 -3.01
C GLY A 86 -7.03 -12.27 -2.53
N VAL A 87 -7.69 -12.04 -1.39
CA VAL A 87 -8.75 -12.95 -0.88
C VAL A 87 -9.93 -12.99 -1.84
N THR A 88 -10.36 -11.84 -2.36
CA THR A 88 -11.46 -11.80 -3.35
C THR A 88 -11.11 -12.61 -4.61
N SER A 89 -9.87 -12.48 -5.11
CA SER A 89 -9.38 -13.23 -6.26
C SER A 89 -9.32 -14.74 -6.00
N ALA A 90 -9.00 -15.16 -4.78
CA ALA A 90 -8.93 -16.57 -4.41
C ALA A 90 -10.32 -17.20 -4.27
N LEU A 91 -11.29 -16.45 -3.73
CA LEU A 91 -12.63 -16.95 -3.42
C LEU A 91 -13.65 -16.76 -4.55
N THR A 92 -13.36 -15.89 -5.50
CA THR A 92 -14.19 -15.73 -6.69
C THR A 92 -13.55 -16.57 -7.79
N PRO A 93 -13.95 -17.85 -7.98
CA PRO A 93 -13.44 -18.63 -9.09
C PRO A 93 -13.79 -17.86 -10.36
N THR A 94 -12.74 -17.44 -11.08
CA THR A 94 -12.74 -16.87 -12.44
C THR A 94 -14.13 -16.54 -13.00
N TRP A 95 -14.42 -15.25 -13.17
CA TRP A 95 -15.13 -14.59 -14.27
C TRP A 95 -15.50 -15.45 -15.52
N ARG A 96 -16.22 -16.55 -15.31
CA ARG A 96 -16.74 -17.47 -16.33
C ARG A 96 -18.21 -17.75 -16.00
N ARG A 97 -19.02 -16.70 -16.08
CA ARG A 97 -20.14 -16.59 -17.03
C ARG A 97 -20.32 -15.12 -17.36
#